data_AF-A0A2I1IQX8-F1
#
_entry.id   AF-A0A2I1IQX8-F1
#
_cell.length_a   1.000
_cell.length_b   1.000
_cell.length_c   1.000
_cell.angle_alpha   90.00
_cell.angle_beta   90.00
_cell.angle_gamma   90.00
#
_symmetry.space_group_name_H-M   'P 1'
#
loop_
_entity.id
_entity.type
_entity.pdbx_description
1 polymer ?
#
loop_
_entity_poly.entity_id
_entity_poly.type
_entity_poly.pdbx_seq_one_letter_code
_entity_poly.pdbx_strand_id
1 'polypeptide(L)'
;MSRPRPRPPVSRIVRSGGAIVWRLREDGKTIPGTQIPRSDADIEVLIVHRPRYDDWSWPKGKMERGEHIVATAVREVEEETGFAVRLGVPLQTQRYRLGVGHTKEVRYWLGQLDVSAPAMLGRPMAKRAPISEIDQLKWAKPAKARKLLTRRGDQRLLDEAVAHVRNRTALTQPLLIMRHAKAVGRKKWEGEESARPLSRKGVGQTKNLVPVLSAYGIGQVVTSPWRRCFQTVAPFATLTGATLSALPELTEQAHANDSASVRELAKSWLEEGKARAVCVHRPTLPAIVGALAGATPNAITRQLPQEDPYLHTSQMLVAHIALVPLAKDEPLPTPVAHLLSDEANAPVTYDEGPELAHEAKKKKSGPSPAMLAGKKGRPVALPTKSSPSKMRPKAARPKKEDKTKSVVKAPSLRTVEAEASSPCRPVVVALELVRP
;
A
#
# COMPACT_ATOMS: atom_id res chain seq x y z
N MET A 1 44.37 -22.23 -18.96
CA MET A 1 43.80 -21.42 -17.85
C MET A 1 42.56 -20.70 -18.37
N SER A 2 41.37 -21.08 -17.92
CA SER A 2 40.12 -20.42 -18.30
C SER A 2 40.03 -19.05 -17.63
N ARG A 3 39.88 -17.98 -18.41
CA ARG A 3 39.60 -16.64 -17.85
C ARG A 3 38.37 -16.71 -16.93
N PRO A 4 38.44 -16.20 -15.70
CA PRO A 4 37.29 -16.18 -14.81
C PRO A 4 36.16 -15.38 -15.47
N ARG A 5 34.96 -15.96 -15.53
CA ARG A 5 33.78 -15.26 -16.04
C ARG A 5 33.61 -13.95 -15.27
N PRO A 6 33.45 -12.79 -15.94
CA PRO A 6 33.19 -11.54 -15.24
C PRO A 6 31.96 -11.72 -14.36
N ARG A 7 32.05 -11.32 -13.09
CA ARG A 7 30.89 -11.34 -12.19
C ARG A 7 29.79 -10.52 -12.86
N PRO A 8 28.55 -11.04 -12.94
CA PRO A 8 27.46 -10.26 -13.49
C PRO A 8 27.37 -8.93 -12.73
N PRO A 9 27.20 -7.80 -13.42
CA PRO A 9 27.12 -6.50 -12.77
C PRO A 9 26.03 -6.54 -11.71
N VAL A 10 26.31 -5.97 -10.53
CA VAL A 10 25.35 -5.90 -9.42
C VAL A 10 24.13 -5.12 -9.92
N SER A 11 23.05 -5.82 -10.25
CA SER A 11 21.84 -5.19 -10.74
C SER A 11 21.20 -4.39 -9.61
N ARG A 12 21.15 -3.07 -9.73
CA ARG A 12 20.44 -2.24 -8.75
C ARG A 12 18.96 -2.24 -9.08
N ILE A 13 18.15 -2.81 -8.18
CA ILE A 13 16.69 -2.84 -8.33
C ILE A 13 16.11 -1.46 -7.99
N VAL A 14 15.36 -0.88 -8.92
CA VAL A 14 14.53 0.30 -8.71
C VAL A 14 13.12 -0.18 -8.40
N ARG A 15 12.67 -0.04 -7.15
CA ARG A 15 11.33 -0.46 -6.72
C ARG A 15 10.31 0.64 -6.93
N SER A 16 9.14 0.25 -7.41
CA SER A 16 7.99 1.10 -7.67
C SER A 16 6.70 0.44 -7.21
N GLY A 17 5.76 1.24 -6.73
CA GLY A 17 4.43 0.79 -6.33
C GLY A 17 3.38 1.50 -7.18
N GLY A 18 2.27 0.81 -7.44
CA GLY A 18 1.10 1.39 -8.10
C GLY A 18 -0.15 0.59 -7.84
N ALA A 19 -1.27 1.02 -8.41
CA ALA A 19 -2.53 0.28 -8.30
C ALA A 19 -3.37 0.40 -9.57
N ILE A 20 -4.17 -0.64 -9.81
CA ILE A 20 -5.27 -0.59 -10.78
C ILE A 20 -6.50 -0.18 -10.00
N VAL A 21 -6.81 1.12 -10.04
CA VAL A 21 -7.99 1.66 -9.37
C VAL A 21 -9.20 1.36 -10.25
N TRP A 22 -10.23 0.81 -9.64
CA TRP A 22 -11.47 0.49 -10.33
C TRP A 22 -12.68 0.98 -9.53
N ARG A 23 -13.82 1.10 -10.22
CA ARG A 23 -15.11 1.44 -9.61
C ARG A 23 -16.25 0.76 -10.35
N LEU A 24 -17.39 0.62 -9.69
CA LEU A 24 -18.66 0.40 -10.38
C LEU A 24 -18.99 1.62 -11.25
N ARG A 25 -19.49 1.33 -12.45
CA ARG A 25 -20.10 2.36 -13.31
C ARG A 25 -21.39 2.85 -12.70
N GLU A 26 -21.78 4.07 -13.04
CA GLU A 26 -23.04 4.67 -12.59
C GLU A 26 -24.27 3.85 -13.01
N ASP A 27 -24.21 3.26 -14.21
CA ASP A 27 -25.19 2.32 -14.76
C ASP A 27 -24.80 0.84 -14.58
N GLY A 28 -23.76 0.56 -13.79
CA GLY A 28 -23.25 -0.79 -13.54
C GLY A 28 -24.22 -1.60 -12.67
N LYS A 29 -24.40 -2.87 -13.02
CA LYS A 29 -25.21 -3.82 -12.27
C LYS A 29 -24.38 -4.57 -11.24
N THR A 30 -24.95 -4.78 -10.06
CA THR A 30 -24.38 -5.64 -9.02
C THR A 30 -25.21 -6.90 -8.80
N ILE A 31 -24.60 -7.93 -8.25
CA ILE A 31 -25.33 -9.10 -7.76
C ILE A 31 -26.35 -8.60 -6.71
N PRO A 32 -27.65 -8.97 -6.82
CA PRO A 32 -28.70 -8.48 -5.93
C PRO A 32 -28.32 -8.61 -4.45
N GLY A 33 -28.55 -7.54 -3.68
CA GLY A 33 -28.23 -7.48 -2.26
C GLY A 33 -26.73 -7.35 -1.94
N THR A 34 -25.86 -7.07 -2.92
CA THR A 34 -24.42 -6.85 -2.70
C THR A 34 -23.84 -5.70 -3.54
N GLN A 35 -22.58 -5.34 -3.25
CA GLN A 35 -21.78 -4.39 -4.03
C GLN A 35 -20.95 -5.05 -5.15
N ILE A 36 -21.07 -6.36 -5.35
CA ILE A 36 -20.21 -7.10 -6.29
C ILE A 36 -20.69 -6.86 -7.72
N PRO A 37 -19.84 -6.39 -8.65
CA PRO A 37 -20.22 -6.22 -10.06
C PRO A 37 -20.67 -7.54 -10.69
N ARG A 38 -21.68 -7.53 -11.58
CA ARG A 38 -22.11 -8.75 -12.30
C ARG A 38 -21.17 -9.13 -13.43
N SER A 39 -20.54 -8.15 -14.06
CA SER A 39 -19.69 -8.34 -15.24
C SER A 39 -18.59 -7.28 -15.33
N ASP A 40 -17.66 -7.51 -16.25
CA ASP A 40 -16.62 -6.52 -16.60
C ASP A 40 -17.17 -5.27 -17.29
N ALA A 41 -18.37 -5.36 -17.88
CA ALA A 41 -19.07 -4.21 -18.43
C ALA A 41 -19.60 -3.27 -17.35
N ASP A 42 -19.74 -3.74 -16.10
CA ASP A 42 -20.27 -2.96 -14.98
C ASP A 42 -19.20 -2.12 -14.26
N ILE A 43 -17.93 -2.23 -14.65
CA ILE A 43 -16.81 -1.53 -14.02
C ILE A 43 -16.12 -0.55 -14.96
N GLU A 44 -15.42 0.41 -14.36
CA GLU A 44 -14.41 1.25 -15.00
C GLU A 44 -13.08 1.12 -14.26
N VAL A 45 -11.99 1.25 -15.00
CA VAL A 45 -10.62 1.32 -14.49
C VAL A 45 -10.02 2.69 -14.78
N LEU A 46 -9.16 3.16 -13.89
CA LEU A 46 -8.49 4.45 -14.00
C LEU A 46 -7.11 4.30 -14.65
N ILE A 47 -6.91 5.00 -15.76
CA ILE A 47 -5.62 5.08 -16.46
C ILE A 47 -5.15 6.53 -16.53
N VAL A 48 -3.83 6.71 -16.57
CA VAL A 48 -3.15 8.02 -16.67
C VAL A 48 -2.46 8.13 -18.03
N HIS A 49 -2.49 9.32 -18.62
CA HIS A 49 -1.68 9.66 -19.78
C HIS A 49 -0.39 10.35 -19.34
N ARG A 50 0.73 10.02 -20.00
CA ARG A 50 2.05 10.60 -19.70
C ARG A 50 2.59 11.33 -20.93
N PRO A 51 2.59 12.67 -20.96
CA PRO A 51 2.96 13.43 -22.15
C PRO A 51 4.42 13.22 -22.56
N ARG A 52 5.32 12.88 -21.61
CA ARG A 52 6.72 12.56 -21.90
C ARG A 52 6.88 11.34 -22.83
N TYR A 53 5.97 10.38 -22.75
CA TYR A 53 6.05 9.12 -23.49
C TYR A 53 4.91 8.97 -24.51
N ASP A 54 3.94 9.88 -24.49
CA ASP A 54 2.68 9.80 -25.23
C ASP A 54 2.00 8.42 -25.06
N ASP A 55 1.95 7.93 -23.81
CA ASP A 55 1.42 6.61 -23.48
C ASP A 55 0.38 6.63 -22.36
N TRP A 56 -0.55 5.67 -22.43
CA TRP A 56 -1.49 5.38 -21.35
C TRP A 56 -0.96 4.22 -20.52
N SER A 57 -0.94 4.40 -19.21
CA SER A 57 -0.49 3.36 -18.28
C SER A 57 -1.26 3.39 -16.96
N TRP A 58 -0.97 2.43 -16.10
CA TRP A 58 -1.44 2.44 -14.72
C TRP A 58 -0.69 3.48 -13.88
N PRO A 59 -1.37 4.09 -12.88
CA PRO A 59 -0.71 5.00 -11.98
C PRO A 59 0.32 4.26 -11.10
N LYS A 60 1.55 4.78 -11.06
CA LYS A 60 2.71 4.14 -10.40
C LYS A 60 3.94 5.02 -10.44
N GLY A 61 4.70 4.99 -9.34
CA GLY A 61 6.00 5.64 -9.29
C GLY A 61 6.95 5.01 -8.29
N LYS A 62 8.04 5.72 -8.02
CA LYS A 62 9.24 5.15 -7.40
C LYS A 62 9.15 5.25 -5.89
N MET A 63 9.55 4.16 -5.22
CA MET A 63 9.66 4.15 -3.76
C MET A 63 10.68 5.18 -3.28
N GLU A 64 10.26 6.04 -2.36
CA GLU A 64 11.13 7.03 -1.73
C GLU A 64 12.03 6.41 -0.64
N ARG A 65 13.01 7.18 -0.17
CA ARG A 65 13.93 6.70 0.87
C ARG A 65 13.18 6.51 2.19
N GLY A 66 13.19 5.29 2.71
CA GLY A 66 12.54 4.95 3.98
C GLY A 66 11.04 4.68 3.86
N GLU A 67 10.49 4.77 2.65
CA GLU A 67 9.10 4.42 2.35
C GLU A 67 8.97 2.91 2.11
N HIS A 68 7.88 2.31 2.58
CA HIS A 68 7.53 0.93 2.25
C HIS A 68 6.74 0.89 0.94
N ILE A 69 6.93 -0.17 0.13
CA ILE A 69 6.37 -0.27 -1.22
C ILE A 69 4.83 -0.15 -1.30
N VAL A 70 4.14 -0.58 -0.24
CA VAL A 70 2.67 -0.45 -0.13
C VAL A 70 2.23 1.01 0.09
N ALA A 71 3.02 1.78 0.83
CA ALA A 71 2.78 3.21 1.04
C ALA A 71 3.09 3.98 -0.25
N THR A 72 4.16 3.60 -0.95
CA THR A 72 4.46 4.10 -2.30
C THR A 72 3.27 3.92 -3.23
N ALA A 73 2.66 2.74 -3.27
CA ALA A 73 1.55 2.47 -4.18
C ALA A 73 0.36 3.42 -3.98
N VAL A 74 -0.06 3.65 -2.73
CA VAL A 74 -1.19 4.58 -2.46
C VAL A 74 -0.80 6.03 -2.68
N ARG A 75 0.43 6.44 -2.31
CA ARG A 75 0.93 7.80 -2.54
C ARG A 75 0.95 8.11 -4.04
N GLU A 76 1.58 7.27 -4.84
CA GLU A 76 1.74 7.47 -6.29
C GLU A 76 0.38 7.53 -7.00
N VAL A 77 -0.58 6.71 -6.59
CA VAL A 77 -1.95 6.79 -7.11
C VAL A 77 -2.57 8.15 -6.79
N GLU A 78 -2.43 8.64 -5.56
CA GLU A 78 -2.98 9.94 -5.15
C GLU A 78 -2.27 11.12 -5.82
N GLU A 79 -0.94 11.06 -5.96
CA GLU A 79 -0.12 12.07 -6.65
C GLU A 79 -0.45 12.16 -8.13
N GLU A 80 -0.62 11.04 -8.83
CA GLU A 80 -0.90 11.04 -10.27
C GLU A 80 -2.39 11.30 -10.55
N THR A 81 -3.30 10.75 -9.75
CA THR A 81 -4.74 10.75 -10.08
C THR A 81 -5.64 11.62 -9.21
N GLY A 82 -5.25 11.86 -7.96
CA GLY A 82 -5.97 12.72 -7.01
C GLY A 82 -7.00 11.94 -6.22
N PHE A 83 -7.12 10.64 -6.51
CA PHE A 83 -7.94 9.72 -5.76
C PHE A 83 -7.11 9.04 -4.68
N ALA A 84 -7.55 9.20 -3.44
CA ALA A 84 -7.06 8.36 -2.36
C ALA A 84 -7.65 6.95 -2.51
N VAL A 85 -6.79 5.93 -2.36
CA VAL A 85 -7.20 4.52 -2.45
C VAL A 85 -6.66 3.71 -1.28
N ARG A 86 -7.33 2.64 -0.90
CA ARG A 86 -6.74 1.57 -0.08
C ARG A 86 -6.39 0.37 -0.96
N LEU A 87 -5.37 -0.38 -0.57
CA LEU A 87 -4.94 -1.57 -1.30
C LEU A 87 -5.86 -2.75 -1.02
N GLY A 88 -6.36 -3.36 -2.09
CA GLY A 88 -7.00 -4.67 -2.12
C GLY A 88 -5.99 -5.76 -2.47
N VAL A 89 -6.44 -6.75 -3.24
CA VAL A 89 -5.60 -7.90 -3.62
C VAL A 89 -4.32 -7.47 -4.36
N PRO A 90 -3.15 -8.05 -4.06
CA PRO A 90 -1.95 -7.87 -4.84
C PRO A 90 -2.11 -8.47 -6.24
N LEU A 91 -1.47 -7.84 -7.23
CA LEU A 91 -1.44 -8.25 -8.62
C LEU A 91 -0.02 -8.65 -9.04
N GLN A 92 0.13 -9.13 -10.27
CA GLN A 92 1.41 -9.53 -10.83
C GLN A 92 2.47 -8.42 -10.73
N THR A 93 3.65 -8.77 -10.20
CA THR A 93 4.82 -7.88 -10.20
C THR A 93 5.43 -7.81 -11.59
N GLN A 94 5.60 -6.60 -12.13
CA GLN A 94 6.29 -6.39 -13.39
C GLN A 94 7.79 -6.15 -13.15
N ARG A 95 8.65 -6.81 -13.94
CA ARG A 95 10.10 -6.59 -13.93
C ARG A 95 10.62 -6.37 -15.34
N TYR A 96 11.34 -5.27 -15.56
CA TYR A 96 11.95 -4.95 -16.85
C TYR A 96 13.24 -4.15 -16.68
N ARG A 97 14.13 -4.22 -17.68
CA ARG A 97 15.41 -3.51 -17.65
C ARG A 97 15.20 -2.04 -17.99
N LEU A 98 15.91 -1.14 -17.29
CA LEU A 98 15.92 0.30 -17.58
C LEU A 98 17.17 0.74 -18.37
N GLY A 99 18.11 -0.19 -18.59
CA GLY A 99 19.44 0.06 -19.14
C GLY A 99 20.47 -0.86 -18.48
N VAL A 100 21.74 -0.68 -18.80
CA VAL A 100 22.84 -1.51 -18.28
C VAL A 100 22.88 -1.45 -16.74
N GLY A 101 22.72 -2.61 -16.08
CA GLY A 101 22.85 -2.75 -14.62
C GLY A 101 21.64 -2.34 -13.78
N HIS A 102 20.50 -1.99 -14.40
CA HIS A 102 19.30 -1.55 -13.69
C HIS A 102 18.05 -2.33 -14.09
N THR A 103 17.36 -2.89 -13.08
CA THR A 103 16.06 -3.53 -13.25
C THR A 103 15.02 -2.73 -12.49
N LYS A 104 13.93 -2.36 -13.16
CA LYS A 104 12.73 -1.82 -12.51
C LYS A 104 11.85 -2.98 -12.06
N GLU A 105 11.42 -2.95 -10.81
CA GLU A 105 10.42 -3.83 -10.24
C GLU A 105 9.22 -2.97 -9.83
N VAL A 106 8.06 -3.25 -10.40
CA VAL A 106 6.81 -2.58 -10.07
C VAL A 106 5.84 -3.56 -9.45
N ARG A 107 5.40 -3.28 -8.23
CA ARG A 107 4.34 -4.04 -7.56
C ARG A 107 3.01 -3.31 -7.71
N TYR A 108 1.97 -4.07 -8.01
CA TYR A 108 0.62 -3.56 -8.21
C TYR A 108 -0.37 -4.24 -7.26
N TRP A 109 -1.44 -3.53 -6.96
CA TRP A 109 -2.61 -4.03 -6.24
C TRP A 109 -3.87 -3.54 -6.95
N LEU A 110 -5.02 -4.16 -6.67
CA LEU A 110 -6.29 -3.48 -6.91
C LEU A 110 -6.45 -2.32 -5.93
N GLY A 111 -6.76 -1.13 -6.43
CA GLY A 111 -7.06 0.04 -5.62
C GLY A 111 -8.56 0.15 -5.38
N GLN A 112 -8.97 0.29 -4.11
CA GLN A 112 -10.36 0.51 -3.70
C GLN A 112 -10.55 1.94 -3.18
N LEU A 113 -11.64 2.59 -3.56
CA LEU A 113 -11.92 4.01 -3.27
C LEU A 113 -12.53 4.25 -1.87
N ASP A 114 -12.92 3.19 -1.17
CA ASP A 114 -13.51 3.24 0.17
C ASP A 114 -12.41 3.30 1.25
N VAL A 115 -11.75 4.45 1.35
CA VAL A 115 -10.71 4.69 2.36
C VAL A 115 -11.35 5.20 3.65
N SER A 116 -11.04 4.56 4.78
CA SER A 116 -11.50 5.03 6.08
C SER A 116 -10.85 6.36 6.49
N ALA A 117 -11.58 7.20 7.23
CA ALA A 117 -11.05 8.47 7.70
C ALA A 117 -9.76 8.33 8.54
N PRO A 118 -9.64 7.36 9.47
CA PRO A 118 -8.37 7.14 10.18
C PRO A 118 -7.21 6.82 9.23
N ALA A 119 -7.44 5.96 8.24
CA ALA A 119 -6.42 5.60 7.28
C ALA A 119 -5.96 6.78 6.40
N MET A 120 -6.79 7.80 6.19
CA MET A 120 -6.38 9.03 5.51
C MET A 120 -5.42 9.87 6.36
N LEU A 121 -5.68 9.98 7.67
CA LEU A 121 -4.86 10.77 8.59
C LEU A 121 -3.44 10.18 8.79
N GLY A 122 -3.28 8.88 8.63
CA GLY A 122 -2.00 8.20 8.76
C GLY A 122 -1.11 8.25 7.51
N ARG A 123 -1.55 8.92 6.44
CA ARG A 123 -0.80 9.06 5.18
C ARG A 123 -0.05 10.39 5.13
N PRO A 124 1.18 10.41 4.59
CA PRO A 124 1.79 11.65 4.15
C PRO A 124 0.91 12.34 3.10
N MET A 125 0.91 13.67 3.10
CA MET A 125 0.19 14.44 2.08
C MET A 125 0.79 14.17 0.70
N ALA A 126 -0.02 13.67 -0.23
CA ALA A 126 0.36 13.44 -1.62
C ALA A 126 0.34 14.76 -2.39
N LYS A 127 1.48 15.15 -2.98
CA LYS A 127 1.55 16.33 -3.84
C LYS A 127 1.11 15.94 -5.25
N ARG A 128 0.12 16.64 -5.82
CA ARG A 128 -0.30 16.43 -7.22
C ARG A 128 0.92 16.48 -8.16
N ALA A 129 1.01 15.46 -9.01
CA ALA A 129 1.99 15.38 -10.08
C ALA A 129 1.83 16.60 -11.01
N PRO A 130 2.95 17.17 -11.51
CA PRO A 130 2.88 18.27 -12.45
C PRO A 130 2.28 17.82 -13.78
N ILE A 131 1.68 18.76 -14.52
CA ILE A 131 1.07 18.47 -15.84
C ILE A 131 2.09 17.93 -16.86
N SER A 132 3.38 18.21 -16.66
CA SER A 132 4.49 17.66 -17.46
C SER A 132 4.73 16.16 -17.23
N GLU A 133 4.18 15.60 -16.17
CA GLU A 133 4.28 14.19 -15.81
C GLU A 133 2.98 13.43 -16.10
N ILE A 134 1.85 13.99 -15.65
CA ILE A 134 0.50 13.48 -15.94
C ILE A 134 -0.38 14.64 -16.39
N ASP A 135 -0.80 14.64 -17.65
CA ASP A 135 -1.66 15.68 -18.22
C ASP A 135 -3.14 15.27 -18.27
N GLN A 136 -3.43 13.96 -18.35
CA GLN A 136 -4.80 13.46 -18.48
C GLN A 136 -5.07 12.21 -17.63
N LEU A 137 -6.32 12.12 -17.18
CA LEU A 137 -6.88 10.99 -16.45
C LEU A 137 -8.09 10.45 -17.21
N LYS A 138 -8.29 9.13 -17.16
CA LYS A 138 -9.48 8.53 -17.79
C LYS A 138 -10.00 7.34 -17.02
N TRP A 139 -11.28 7.40 -16.67
CA TRP A 139 -12.06 6.22 -16.34
C TRP A 139 -12.50 5.55 -17.64
N ALA A 140 -12.16 4.28 -17.82
CA ALA A 140 -12.46 3.54 -19.04
C ALA A 140 -13.03 2.17 -18.71
N LYS A 141 -14.01 1.72 -19.49
CA LYS A 141 -14.44 0.30 -19.49
C LYS A 141 -13.24 -0.59 -19.83
N PRO A 142 -13.13 -1.81 -19.29
CA PRO A 142 -12.00 -2.70 -19.57
C PRO A 142 -11.68 -2.88 -21.07
N ALA A 143 -12.69 -3.09 -21.91
CA ALA A 143 -12.50 -3.22 -23.35
C ALA A 143 -11.86 -1.98 -24.01
N LYS A 144 -12.16 -0.77 -23.50
CA LYS A 144 -11.56 0.48 -23.99
C LYS A 144 -10.16 0.69 -23.38
N ALA A 145 -9.99 0.41 -22.09
CA ALA A 145 -8.70 0.48 -21.42
C ALA A 145 -7.67 -0.41 -22.12
N ARG A 146 -8.03 -1.65 -22.47
CA ARG A 146 -7.16 -2.58 -23.21
C ARG A 146 -6.59 -1.97 -24.50
N LYS A 147 -7.43 -1.25 -25.25
CA LYS A 147 -7.05 -0.59 -26.51
C LYS A 147 -6.16 0.63 -26.31
N LEU A 148 -6.27 1.30 -25.15
CA LEU A 148 -5.49 2.50 -24.83
C LEU A 148 -4.14 2.15 -24.21
N LEU A 149 -4.08 1.12 -23.36
CA LEU A 149 -2.86 0.69 -22.68
C LEU A 149 -1.80 0.30 -23.71
N THR A 150 -0.76 1.12 -23.79
CA THR A 150 0.28 1.01 -24.82
C THR A 150 1.19 -0.19 -24.58
N ARG A 151 1.33 -0.65 -23.33
CA ARG A 151 2.28 -1.72 -22.94
C ARG A 151 1.56 -3.05 -22.73
N ARG A 152 2.08 -4.13 -23.35
CA ARG A 152 1.55 -5.50 -23.18
C ARG A 152 1.50 -5.95 -21.71
N GLY A 153 2.49 -5.53 -20.89
CA GLY A 153 2.49 -5.80 -19.45
C GLY A 153 1.29 -5.19 -18.73
N ASP A 154 0.89 -3.98 -19.12
CA ASP A 154 -0.26 -3.29 -18.52
C ASP A 154 -1.58 -3.91 -18.98
N GLN A 155 -1.64 -4.43 -20.22
CA GLN A 155 -2.79 -5.21 -20.69
C GLN A 155 -2.95 -6.54 -19.95
N ARG A 156 -1.86 -7.24 -19.60
CA ARG A 156 -1.94 -8.45 -18.76
C ARG A 156 -2.44 -8.13 -17.35
N LEU A 157 -2.00 -7.03 -16.78
CA LEU A 157 -2.49 -6.52 -15.51
C LEU A 157 -3.98 -6.15 -15.56
N LEU A 158 -4.47 -5.59 -16.67
CA LEU A 158 -5.90 -5.38 -16.88
C LEU A 158 -6.67 -6.71 -16.83
N ASP A 159 -6.13 -7.74 -17.47
CA ASP A 159 -6.77 -9.06 -17.55
C ASP A 159 -6.88 -9.73 -16.20
N GLU A 160 -5.83 -9.61 -15.39
CA GLU A 160 -5.80 -10.04 -14.00
C GLU A 160 -6.84 -9.28 -13.16
N ALA A 161 -6.90 -7.95 -13.27
CA ALA A 161 -7.89 -7.14 -12.56
C ALA A 161 -9.33 -7.49 -12.93
N VAL A 162 -9.60 -7.71 -14.22
CA VAL A 162 -10.92 -8.14 -14.71
C VAL A 162 -11.25 -9.54 -14.25
N ALA A 163 -10.27 -10.45 -14.22
CA ALA A 163 -10.46 -11.79 -13.69
C ALA A 163 -10.85 -11.76 -12.20
N HIS A 164 -10.26 -10.87 -11.40
CA HIS A 164 -10.67 -10.68 -10.01
C HIS A 164 -12.13 -10.24 -9.89
N VAL A 165 -12.62 -9.36 -10.78
CA VAL A 165 -14.03 -8.94 -10.78
C VAL A 165 -14.95 -10.10 -11.18
N ARG A 166 -14.64 -10.81 -12.27
CA ARG A 166 -15.42 -11.97 -12.73
C ARG A 166 -15.49 -13.08 -11.68
N ASN A 167 -14.39 -13.30 -10.97
CA ASN A 167 -14.30 -14.30 -9.90
C ASN A 167 -14.75 -13.77 -8.53
N ARG A 168 -15.26 -12.53 -8.44
CA ARG A 168 -15.78 -11.93 -7.19
C ARG A 168 -14.74 -11.82 -6.07
N THR A 169 -13.48 -11.64 -6.45
CA THR A 169 -12.33 -11.48 -5.55
C THR A 169 -11.76 -10.05 -5.55
N ALA A 170 -12.38 -9.12 -6.30
CA ALA A 170 -11.89 -7.75 -6.42
C ALA A 170 -12.23 -6.86 -5.21
N LEU A 171 -13.42 -7.03 -4.61
CA LEU A 171 -13.84 -6.31 -3.40
C LEU A 171 -13.43 -7.12 -2.18
N THR A 172 -12.44 -6.62 -1.44
CA THR A 172 -11.89 -7.32 -0.27
C THR A 172 -11.72 -6.40 0.93
N GLN A 173 -11.93 -6.97 2.10
CA GLN A 173 -11.63 -6.39 3.41
C GLN A 173 -10.35 -7.01 3.96
N PRO A 174 -9.34 -6.21 4.34
CA PRO A 174 -8.05 -6.74 4.79
C PRO A 174 -8.03 -7.07 6.29
N LEU A 175 -7.66 -8.30 6.62
CA LEU A 175 -7.33 -8.75 7.97
C LEU A 175 -5.81 -8.88 8.12
N LEU A 176 -5.20 -7.99 8.91
CA LEU A 176 -3.75 -7.91 9.10
C LEU A 176 -3.36 -8.56 10.43
N ILE A 177 -2.77 -9.74 10.40
CA ILE A 177 -2.21 -10.39 11.59
C ILE A 177 -0.73 -10.01 11.69
N MET A 178 -0.35 -9.24 12.71
CA MET A 178 1.01 -8.78 12.90
C MET A 178 1.62 -9.28 14.21
N ARG A 179 2.89 -9.62 14.17
CA ARG A 179 3.66 -9.85 15.39
C ARG A 179 4.22 -8.53 15.91
N HIS A 180 4.14 -8.32 17.22
CA HIS A 180 4.69 -7.12 17.86
C HIS A 180 6.13 -6.79 17.40
N ALA A 181 6.49 -5.51 17.44
CA ALA A 181 7.82 -5.01 17.10
C ALA A 181 8.89 -5.54 18.08
N LYS A 182 10.18 -5.36 17.75
CA LYS A 182 11.28 -5.94 18.54
C LYS A 182 11.25 -5.47 20.00
N ALA A 183 10.96 -6.38 20.92
CA ALA A 183 10.97 -6.12 22.36
C ALA A 183 12.35 -6.30 23.00
N VAL A 184 12.52 -5.77 24.22
CA VAL A 184 13.69 -6.06 25.07
C VAL A 184 13.79 -7.58 25.26
N GLY A 185 15.00 -8.14 25.21
CA GLY A 185 15.18 -9.59 25.37
C GLY A 185 14.80 -10.05 26.77
N ARG A 186 14.13 -11.20 26.90
CA ARG A 186 13.63 -11.73 28.19
C ARG A 186 14.73 -11.79 29.26
N LYS A 187 15.92 -12.28 28.92
CA LYS A 187 17.08 -12.35 29.83
C LYS A 187 17.60 -10.99 30.33
N LYS A 188 17.22 -9.89 29.68
CA LYS A 188 17.65 -8.51 30.01
C LYS A 188 16.53 -7.69 30.64
N TRP A 189 15.42 -8.32 30.99
CA TRP A 189 14.24 -7.66 31.54
C TRP A 189 13.96 -8.23 32.93
N GLU A 190 13.94 -7.35 33.93
CA GLU A 190 13.84 -7.71 35.35
C GLU A 190 12.42 -7.52 35.92
N GLY A 191 11.48 -6.97 35.12
CA GLY A 191 10.09 -6.77 35.54
C GLY A 191 9.14 -7.86 35.03
N GLU A 192 7.85 -7.65 35.28
CA GLU A 192 6.79 -8.54 34.81
C GLU A 192 6.78 -8.70 33.28
N GLU A 193 6.53 -9.91 32.78
CA GLU A 193 6.54 -10.21 31.33
C GLU A 193 5.46 -9.44 30.56
N SER A 194 4.33 -9.14 31.21
CA SER A 194 3.25 -8.30 30.69
C SER A 194 3.69 -6.85 30.47
N ALA A 195 4.63 -6.35 31.29
CA ALA A 195 5.17 -5.00 31.26
C ALA A 195 6.42 -4.86 30.37
N ARG A 196 6.93 -5.97 29.79
CA ARG A 196 8.15 -5.96 28.97
C ARG A 196 8.00 -5.04 27.73
N PRO A 197 8.81 -3.98 27.61
CA PRO A 197 8.62 -2.95 26.60
C PRO A 197 9.28 -3.30 25.26
N LEU A 198 8.99 -2.46 24.25
CA LEU A 198 9.77 -2.42 23.02
C LEU A 198 11.24 -2.06 23.27
N SER A 199 12.14 -2.63 22.48
CA SER A 199 13.53 -2.18 22.41
C SER A 199 13.64 -0.88 21.60
N ARG A 200 14.80 -0.20 21.65
CA ARG A 200 15.06 0.98 20.79
C ARG A 200 14.81 0.71 19.31
N LYS A 201 15.22 -0.47 18.80
CA LYS A 201 14.93 -0.90 17.43
C LYS A 201 13.42 -1.07 17.21
N GLY A 202 12.72 -1.68 18.15
CA GLY A 202 11.27 -1.87 18.09
C GLY A 202 10.50 -0.56 18.02
N VAL A 203 10.88 0.43 18.82
CA VAL A 203 10.31 1.79 18.76
C VAL A 203 10.53 2.44 17.39
N GLY A 204 11.68 2.19 16.74
CA GLY A 204 11.91 2.62 15.36
C GLY A 204 10.97 1.95 14.36
N GLN A 205 10.70 0.65 14.53
CA GLN A 205 9.82 -0.12 13.64
C GLN A 205 8.37 0.35 13.66
N THR A 206 7.86 0.84 14.81
CA THR A 206 6.45 1.27 14.91
C THR A 206 6.11 2.44 13.99
N LYS A 207 7.09 3.31 13.70
CA LYS A 207 6.91 4.43 12.76
C LYS A 207 6.63 3.97 11.34
N ASN A 208 7.27 2.88 10.92
CA ASN A 208 7.07 2.31 9.57
C ASN A 208 5.71 1.62 9.43
N LEU A 209 5.07 1.23 10.55
CA LEU A 209 3.76 0.59 10.52
C LEU A 209 2.65 1.55 10.14
N VAL A 210 2.73 2.82 10.57
CA VAL A 210 1.66 3.81 10.35
C VAL A 210 1.28 3.94 8.87
N PRO A 211 2.21 4.21 7.93
CA PRO A 211 1.84 4.32 6.52
C PRO A 211 1.43 2.98 5.90
N VAL A 212 1.92 1.84 6.42
CA VAL A 212 1.54 0.51 5.94
C VAL A 212 0.09 0.19 6.30
N LEU A 213 -0.31 0.36 7.56
CA LEU A 213 -1.69 0.14 8.01
C LEU A 213 -2.66 1.10 7.32
N SER A 214 -2.22 2.34 7.12
CA SER A 214 -2.98 3.35 6.38
C SER A 214 -3.19 2.99 4.90
N ALA A 215 -2.18 2.39 4.25
CA ALA A 215 -2.28 1.94 2.86
C ALA A 215 -3.35 0.85 2.67
N TYR A 216 -3.53 -0.04 3.64
CA TYR A 216 -4.62 -1.04 3.63
C TYR A 216 -5.97 -0.50 4.12
N GLY A 217 -6.07 0.78 4.51
CA GLY A 217 -7.35 1.39 4.88
C GLY A 217 -7.81 1.07 6.31
N ILE A 218 -6.91 0.63 7.19
CA ILE A 218 -7.27 0.18 8.54
C ILE A 218 -7.87 1.33 9.37
N GLY A 219 -9.03 1.08 9.96
CA GLY A 219 -9.68 1.95 10.96
C GLY A 219 -9.86 1.31 12.33
N GLN A 220 -9.61 0.00 12.44
CA GLN A 220 -9.76 -0.77 13.67
C GLN A 220 -8.50 -1.58 13.96
N VAL A 221 -8.04 -1.51 15.21
CA VAL A 221 -6.89 -2.25 15.71
C VAL A 221 -7.28 -3.04 16.95
N VAL A 222 -6.91 -4.32 16.96
CA VAL A 222 -7.01 -5.22 18.09
C VAL A 222 -5.60 -5.60 18.52
N THR A 223 -5.35 -5.74 19.82
CA THR A 223 -4.02 -6.08 20.32
C THR A 223 -4.10 -6.86 21.62
N SER A 224 -3.04 -7.60 21.97
CA SER A 224 -2.89 -8.07 23.35
C SER A 224 -2.61 -6.89 24.29
N PRO A 225 -3.11 -6.89 25.54
CA PRO A 225 -2.85 -5.83 26.51
C PRO A 225 -1.39 -5.72 26.94
N TRP A 226 -0.56 -6.75 26.71
CA TRP A 226 0.86 -6.70 27.07
C TRP A 226 1.60 -5.57 26.35
N ARG A 227 2.46 -4.88 27.11
CA ARG A 227 3.02 -3.57 26.77
C ARG A 227 3.66 -3.53 25.39
N ARG A 228 4.43 -4.55 25.00
CA ARG A 228 5.05 -4.63 23.66
C ARG A 228 4.06 -4.67 22.50
N CYS A 229 2.94 -5.38 22.64
CA CYS A 229 1.90 -5.44 21.61
C CYS A 229 1.19 -4.09 21.53
N PHE A 230 0.78 -3.58 22.69
CA PHE A 230 0.14 -2.27 22.77
C PHE A 230 1.03 -1.15 22.18
N GLN A 231 2.28 -1.06 22.60
CA GLN A 231 3.26 -0.08 22.10
C GLN A 231 3.55 -0.21 20.60
N THR A 232 3.36 -1.40 20.00
CA THR A 232 3.59 -1.60 18.56
C THR A 232 2.58 -0.81 17.73
N VAL A 233 1.33 -0.80 18.16
CA VAL A 233 0.20 -0.24 17.38
C VAL A 233 -0.34 1.08 17.92
N ALA A 234 -0.05 1.42 19.17
CA ALA A 234 -0.49 2.67 19.79
C ALA A 234 -0.14 3.92 18.95
N PRO A 235 1.06 4.06 18.35
CA PRO A 235 1.36 5.23 17.52
C PRO A 235 0.40 5.41 16.35
N PHE A 236 0.02 4.33 15.68
CA PHE A 236 -0.96 4.39 14.60
C PHE A 236 -2.34 4.81 15.11
N ALA A 237 -2.84 4.18 16.17
CA ALA A 237 -4.16 4.52 16.74
C ALA A 237 -4.21 5.97 17.24
N THR A 238 -3.17 6.45 17.92
CA THR A 238 -3.10 7.83 18.42
C THR A 238 -3.05 8.86 17.29
N LEU A 239 -2.29 8.60 16.22
CA LEU A 239 -2.16 9.55 15.10
C LEU A 239 -3.42 9.61 14.23
N THR A 240 -4.13 8.49 14.10
CA THR A 240 -5.23 8.34 13.13
C THR A 240 -6.62 8.41 13.76
N GLY A 241 -6.73 8.26 15.08
CA GLY A 241 -8.02 8.06 15.74
C GLY A 241 -8.64 6.69 15.49
N ALA A 242 -7.89 5.74 14.91
CA ALA A 242 -8.37 4.36 14.74
C ALA A 242 -8.71 3.74 16.11
N THR A 243 -9.81 2.99 16.16
CA THR A 243 -10.24 2.35 17.42
C THR A 243 -9.22 1.30 17.84
N LEU A 244 -8.76 1.34 19.08
CA LEU A 244 -7.80 0.40 19.64
C LEU A 244 -8.43 -0.40 20.78
N SER A 245 -8.53 -1.72 20.60
CA SER A 245 -9.10 -2.63 21.58
C SER A 245 -8.06 -3.64 22.07
N ALA A 246 -7.93 -3.79 23.39
CA ALA A 246 -7.02 -4.75 24.01
C ALA A 246 -7.80 -5.98 24.49
N LEU A 247 -7.44 -7.16 24.02
CA LEU A 247 -8.11 -8.43 24.34
C LEU A 247 -7.19 -9.31 25.21
N PRO A 248 -7.55 -9.57 26.49
CA PRO A 248 -6.79 -10.44 27.40
C PRO A 248 -6.53 -11.85 26.86
N GLU A 249 -7.43 -12.36 26.03
CA GLU A 249 -7.36 -13.66 25.35
C GLU A 249 -6.16 -13.77 24.43
N LEU A 250 -5.64 -12.64 23.92
CA LEU A 250 -4.47 -12.59 23.04
C LEU A 250 -3.13 -12.63 23.79
N THR A 251 -3.13 -12.71 25.12
CA THR A 251 -1.88 -12.83 25.90
C THR A 251 -1.25 -14.21 25.73
N GLU A 252 0.08 -14.30 25.88
CA GLU A 252 0.73 -15.63 25.83
C GLU A 252 0.22 -16.55 26.95
N GLN A 253 -0.09 -15.97 28.12
CA GLN A 253 -0.61 -16.72 29.27
C GLN A 253 -2.02 -17.25 29.01
N ALA A 254 -2.96 -16.43 28.52
CA ALA A 254 -4.30 -16.88 28.18
C ALA A 254 -4.26 -17.97 27.11
N HIS A 255 -3.43 -17.81 26.08
CA HIS A 255 -3.28 -18.81 25.03
C HIS A 255 -2.68 -20.13 25.53
N ALA A 256 -1.74 -20.08 26.47
CA ALA A 256 -1.17 -21.28 27.09
C ALA A 256 -2.20 -22.05 27.93
N ASN A 257 -3.14 -21.33 28.56
CA ASN A 257 -4.22 -21.93 29.34
C ASN A 257 -5.34 -22.49 28.44
N ASP A 258 -5.72 -21.77 27.38
CA ASP A 258 -6.71 -22.20 26.41
C ASP A 258 -6.35 -21.72 25.00
N SER A 259 -5.82 -22.65 24.20
CA SER A 259 -5.47 -22.37 22.80
C SER A 259 -6.68 -22.25 21.87
N ALA A 260 -7.86 -22.76 22.28
CA ALA A 260 -9.07 -22.70 21.47
C ALA A 260 -9.65 -21.29 21.43
N SER A 261 -9.61 -20.55 22.54
CA SER A 261 -10.08 -19.15 22.61
C SER A 261 -9.52 -18.25 21.49
N VAL A 262 -8.20 -18.29 21.25
CA VAL A 262 -7.54 -17.51 20.20
C VAL A 262 -7.98 -17.96 18.80
N ARG A 263 -8.24 -19.25 18.61
CA ARG A 263 -8.74 -19.78 17.33
C ARG A 263 -10.17 -19.32 17.08
N GLU A 264 -11.04 -19.36 18.08
CA GLU A 264 -12.42 -18.88 17.97
C GLU A 264 -12.50 -17.36 17.74
N LEU A 265 -11.62 -16.58 18.38
CA LEU A 265 -11.47 -15.15 18.05
C LEU A 265 -11.05 -14.94 16.59
N ALA A 266 -10.08 -15.72 16.09
CA ALA A 266 -9.66 -15.60 14.70
C ALA A 266 -10.78 -15.97 13.71
N LYS A 267 -11.60 -16.99 14.03
CA LYS A 267 -12.80 -17.34 13.26
C LYS A 267 -13.84 -16.23 13.28
N SER A 268 -14.13 -15.64 14.44
CA SER A 268 -15.12 -14.56 14.53
C SER A 268 -14.69 -13.34 13.70
N TRP A 269 -13.40 -13.01 13.67
CA TRP A 269 -12.90 -11.93 12.82
C TRP A 269 -13.07 -12.21 11.32
N LEU A 270 -12.92 -13.47 10.92
CA LEU A 270 -13.18 -13.91 9.55
C LEU A 270 -14.67 -13.79 9.22
N GLU A 271 -15.54 -14.32 10.09
CA GLU A 271 -17.01 -14.26 9.98
C GLU A 271 -17.54 -12.83 9.88
N GLU A 272 -17.02 -11.93 10.71
CA GLU A 272 -17.36 -10.51 10.65
C GLU A 272 -16.93 -9.85 9.33
N GLY A 273 -15.85 -10.32 8.71
CA GLY A 273 -15.37 -9.85 7.42
C GLY A 273 -15.00 -8.37 7.37
N LYS A 274 -14.67 -7.73 8.50
CA LYS A 274 -14.32 -6.29 8.55
C LYS A 274 -12.81 -6.06 8.50
N ALA A 275 -12.39 -4.99 7.85
CA ALA A 275 -11.01 -4.54 7.83
C ALA A 275 -10.46 -4.29 9.24
N ARG A 276 -9.41 -5.00 9.65
CA ARG A 276 -8.79 -4.81 10.96
C ARG A 276 -7.33 -5.23 10.98
N ALA A 277 -6.56 -4.60 11.87
CA ALA A 277 -5.21 -5.02 12.21
C ALA A 277 -5.19 -5.66 13.61
N VAL A 278 -4.46 -6.76 13.77
CA VAL A 278 -4.38 -7.52 15.01
C VAL A 278 -2.93 -7.73 15.41
N CYS A 279 -2.50 -7.16 16.53
CA CYS A 279 -1.14 -7.30 17.05
C CYS A 279 -1.04 -8.38 18.12
N VAL A 280 -0.22 -9.40 17.85
CA VAL A 280 -0.16 -10.64 18.63
C VAL A 280 1.26 -11.05 19.00
N HIS A 281 1.38 -12.15 19.76
CA HIS A 281 2.66 -12.76 20.14
C HIS A 281 2.98 -13.96 19.25
N ARG A 282 4.23 -14.42 19.25
CA ARG A 282 4.62 -15.63 18.50
C ARG A 282 3.80 -16.87 18.91
N PRO A 283 3.61 -17.17 20.22
CA PRO A 283 2.90 -18.39 20.61
C PRO A 283 1.46 -18.46 20.13
N THR A 284 0.79 -17.32 19.90
CA THR A 284 -0.62 -17.29 19.46
C THR A 284 -0.78 -17.46 17.95
N LEU A 285 0.31 -17.31 17.16
CA LEU A 285 0.27 -17.38 15.70
C LEU A 285 -0.22 -18.72 15.14
N PRO A 286 0.17 -19.91 15.66
CA PRO A 286 -0.32 -21.18 15.15
C PRO A 286 -1.85 -21.31 15.18
N ALA A 287 -2.50 -20.85 16.26
CA ALA A 287 -3.95 -20.89 16.37
C ALA A 287 -4.65 -19.98 15.34
N ILE A 288 -4.12 -18.77 15.14
CA ILE A 288 -4.64 -17.79 14.18
C ILE A 288 -4.42 -18.27 12.75
N VAL A 289 -3.22 -18.73 12.42
CA VAL A 289 -2.89 -19.27 11.08
C VAL A 289 -3.72 -20.51 10.78
N GLY A 290 -3.97 -21.38 11.77
CA GLY A 290 -4.88 -22.52 11.63
C GLY A 290 -6.32 -22.12 11.34
N ALA A 291 -6.85 -21.07 11.98
CA ALA A 291 -8.17 -20.53 11.67
C ALA A 291 -8.23 -19.96 10.23
N LEU A 292 -7.22 -19.18 9.84
CA LEU A 292 -7.09 -18.66 8.48
C LEU A 292 -7.05 -19.78 7.44
N ALA A 293 -6.29 -20.86 7.71
CA ALA A 293 -6.20 -22.01 6.81
C ALA A 293 -7.58 -22.64 6.52
N GLY A 294 -8.47 -22.72 7.52
CA GLY A 294 -9.83 -23.23 7.33
C GLY A 294 -10.72 -22.35 6.43
N ALA A 295 -10.46 -21.03 6.37
CA ALA A 295 -11.18 -20.09 5.50
C ALA A 295 -10.46 -19.82 4.17
N THR A 296 -9.31 -20.45 3.96
CA THR A 296 -8.45 -20.24 2.79
C THR A 296 -8.62 -21.40 1.79
N PRO A 297 -8.97 -21.12 0.52
CA PRO A 297 -9.04 -22.16 -0.51
C PRO A 297 -7.70 -22.88 -0.69
N ASN A 298 -7.75 -24.20 -0.91
CA ASN A 298 -6.58 -25.09 -1.06
C ASN A 298 -5.52 -24.57 -2.05
N ALA A 299 -5.95 -23.84 -3.10
CA ALA A 299 -5.07 -23.27 -4.12
C ALA A 299 -4.05 -22.28 -3.55
N ILE A 300 -4.37 -21.58 -2.45
CA ILE A 300 -3.50 -20.55 -1.85
C ILE A 300 -3.14 -20.83 -0.39
N THR A 301 -3.67 -21.91 0.22
CA THR A 301 -3.35 -22.29 1.61
C THR A 301 -1.86 -22.48 1.86
N ARG A 302 -1.09 -22.94 0.84
CA ARG A 302 0.37 -23.11 0.93
C ARG A 302 1.14 -21.79 1.09
N GLN A 303 0.51 -20.64 0.82
CA GLN A 303 1.11 -19.31 1.01
C GLN A 303 1.07 -18.85 2.47
N LEU A 304 0.25 -19.48 3.32
CA LEU A 304 0.31 -19.23 4.75
C LEU A 304 1.69 -19.61 5.29
N PRO A 305 2.22 -18.90 6.31
CA PRO A 305 3.44 -19.33 6.96
C PRO A 305 3.26 -20.75 7.54
N GLN A 306 4.15 -21.66 7.16
CA GLN A 306 4.02 -23.09 7.48
C GLN A 306 4.75 -23.49 8.77
N GLU A 307 5.78 -22.71 9.14
CA GLU A 307 6.66 -23.03 10.26
C GLU A 307 6.86 -21.85 11.21
N ASP A 308 7.15 -22.19 12.45
CA ASP A 308 7.52 -21.22 13.47
C ASP A 308 8.86 -20.54 13.10
N PRO A 309 8.99 -19.20 13.16
CA PRO A 309 8.18 -18.27 13.96
C PRO A 309 6.86 -17.78 13.35
N TYR A 310 6.41 -18.30 12.20
CA TYR A 310 5.29 -17.85 11.34
C TYR A 310 5.44 -16.40 10.85
N LEU A 311 5.70 -15.47 11.76
CA LEU A 311 6.05 -14.08 11.52
C LEU A 311 7.26 -13.68 12.39
N HIS A 312 8.24 -13.00 11.79
CA HIS A 312 9.26 -12.30 12.57
C HIS A 312 8.67 -11.04 13.23
N THR A 313 9.37 -10.47 14.22
CA THR A 313 8.91 -9.23 14.89
C THR A 313 8.70 -8.11 13.87
N SER A 314 7.57 -7.39 13.98
CA SER A 314 7.13 -6.35 13.04
C SER A 314 6.64 -6.84 11.68
N GLN A 315 6.70 -8.14 11.36
CA GLN A 315 6.07 -8.66 10.15
C GLN A 315 4.57 -8.84 10.34
N MET A 316 3.85 -8.79 9.23
CA MET A 316 2.41 -9.05 9.19
C MET A 316 2.03 -9.92 8.01
N LEU A 317 1.05 -10.78 8.24
CA LEU A 317 0.30 -11.50 7.21
C LEU A 317 -0.98 -10.71 6.92
N VAL A 318 -1.18 -10.36 5.66
CA VAL A 318 -2.39 -9.72 5.16
C VAL A 318 -3.25 -10.81 4.53
N ALA A 319 -4.46 -11.01 5.05
CA ALA A 319 -5.48 -11.82 4.42
C ALA A 319 -6.53 -10.90 3.77
N HIS A 320 -6.70 -11.01 2.46
CA HIS A 320 -7.74 -10.28 1.74
C HIS A 320 -9.00 -11.12 1.71
N ILE A 321 -10.05 -10.66 2.41
CA ILE A 321 -11.30 -11.40 2.60
C ILE A 321 -12.34 -10.84 1.64
N ALA A 322 -12.86 -11.68 0.74
CA ALA A 322 -14.04 -11.36 -0.05
C ALA A 322 -15.30 -11.86 0.65
N LEU A 323 -16.37 -11.05 0.63
CA LEU A 323 -17.69 -11.49 1.06
C LEU A 323 -18.44 -12.03 -0.15
N VAL A 324 -18.72 -13.33 -0.14
CA VAL A 324 -19.31 -14.06 -1.28
C VAL A 324 -20.76 -14.36 -0.97
N PRO A 325 -21.72 -14.03 -1.86
CA PRO A 325 -23.11 -14.41 -1.67
C PRO A 325 -23.26 -15.92 -1.46
N LEU A 326 -24.07 -16.34 -0.48
CA LEU A 326 -24.40 -17.74 -0.22
C LEU A 326 -25.42 -18.29 -1.23
N ALA A 327 -25.12 -18.26 -2.52
CA ALA A 327 -25.86 -19.08 -3.47
C ALA A 327 -25.40 -20.54 -3.26
N LYS A 328 -26.33 -21.43 -2.89
CA LYS A 328 -26.03 -22.81 -2.46
C LYS A 328 -25.23 -23.65 -3.47
N ASP A 329 -25.28 -23.29 -4.75
CA ASP A 329 -24.68 -24.05 -5.86
C ASP A 329 -23.56 -23.30 -6.58
N GLU A 330 -23.13 -22.14 -6.06
CA GLU A 330 -22.12 -21.34 -6.73
C GLU A 330 -20.71 -21.70 -6.25
N PRO A 331 -19.79 -22.04 -7.16
CA PRO A 331 -18.44 -22.40 -6.76
C PRO A 331 -17.79 -21.26 -5.96
N LEU A 332 -17.03 -21.62 -4.93
CA LEU A 332 -16.22 -20.67 -4.19
C LEU A 332 -15.36 -19.86 -5.16
N PRO A 333 -15.09 -18.57 -4.88
CA PRO A 333 -14.20 -17.77 -5.70
C PRO A 333 -12.88 -18.50 -5.90
N THR A 334 -12.54 -18.77 -7.16
CA THR A 334 -11.21 -19.27 -7.48
C THR A 334 -10.24 -18.11 -7.35
N PRO A 335 -9.25 -18.16 -6.43
CA PRO A 335 -8.19 -17.17 -6.39
C PRO A 335 -7.56 -17.06 -7.78
N VAL A 336 -7.36 -15.84 -8.28
CA VAL A 336 -6.66 -15.64 -9.56
C VAL A 336 -5.22 -16.09 -9.33
N ALA A 337 -4.87 -17.24 -9.92
CA ALA A 337 -3.67 -17.98 -9.56
C ALA A 337 -2.40 -17.33 -10.13
N HIS A 338 -1.86 -16.31 -9.45
CA HIS A 338 -0.48 -15.82 -9.64
C HIS A 338 0.15 -15.23 -8.37
N LEU A 339 -0.18 -15.78 -7.21
CA LEU A 339 0.41 -15.31 -5.96
C LEU A 339 1.59 -16.19 -5.55
N LEU A 340 2.77 -15.72 -5.96
CA LEU A 340 4.11 -16.08 -5.49
C LEU A 340 4.66 -17.45 -5.94
N SER A 341 4.82 -17.65 -7.25
CA SER A 341 5.95 -18.47 -7.70
C SER A 341 7.23 -17.64 -7.54
N ASP A 342 8.23 -18.16 -6.84
CA ASP A 342 9.62 -17.69 -6.93
C ASP A 342 10.14 -17.67 -8.40
N GLU A 343 9.39 -18.28 -9.32
CA GLU A 343 9.60 -18.30 -10.77
C GLU A 343 9.16 -17.02 -11.53
N ALA A 344 8.75 -15.94 -10.87
CA ALA A 344 8.57 -14.61 -11.49
C ALA A 344 9.92 -13.94 -11.89
N ASN A 345 10.95 -14.74 -12.14
CA ASN A 345 12.31 -14.34 -12.50
C ASN A 345 12.60 -14.42 -14.01
N ALA A 346 11.63 -14.82 -14.85
CA ALA A 346 11.79 -14.63 -16.28
C ALA A 346 11.76 -13.11 -16.58
N PRO A 347 12.87 -12.50 -17.03
CA PRO A 347 12.82 -11.14 -17.51
C PRO A 347 11.85 -11.11 -18.69
N VAL A 348 10.75 -10.36 -18.56
CA VAL A 348 9.94 -10.01 -19.73
C VAL A 348 10.85 -9.15 -20.60
N THR A 349 11.28 -9.68 -21.73
CA THR A 349 11.97 -8.89 -22.75
C THR A 349 11.01 -7.80 -23.20
N TYR A 350 11.39 -6.58 -22.92
CA TYR A 350 10.68 -5.40 -23.38
C TYR A 350 11.08 -5.23 -24.85
N ASP A 351 10.13 -5.26 -25.77
CA ASP A 351 10.38 -4.81 -27.14
C ASP A 351 10.73 -3.32 -27.02
N GLU A 352 11.97 -2.97 -27.35
CA GLU A 352 12.48 -1.61 -27.17
C GLU A 352 11.72 -0.66 -28.11
N GLY A 353 10.69 0.00 -27.58
CA GLY A 353 10.29 1.30 -28.09
C GLY A 353 11.48 2.25 -28.03
N PRO A 354 11.55 3.26 -28.93
CA PRO A 354 12.79 3.91 -29.34
C PRO A 354 13.64 4.33 -28.15
N GLU A 355 14.91 3.92 -28.20
CA GLU A 355 15.97 4.21 -27.24
C GLU A 355 15.92 5.67 -26.79
N LEU A 356 15.61 5.91 -25.51
CA LEU A 356 15.77 7.22 -24.90
C LEU A 356 17.25 7.42 -24.62
N ALA A 357 17.95 7.99 -25.60
CA ALA A 357 19.27 8.57 -25.41
C ALA A 357 19.20 9.64 -24.31
N HIS A 358 19.69 9.29 -23.13
CA HIS A 358 19.88 10.25 -22.05
C HIS A 358 21.10 11.11 -22.36
N GLU A 359 20.91 12.23 -23.07
CA GLU A 359 21.89 13.31 -23.06
C GLU A 359 21.96 13.93 -21.66
N ALA A 360 22.98 13.54 -20.91
CA ALA A 360 23.39 14.25 -19.71
C ALA A 360 23.87 15.65 -20.11
N LYS A 361 23.02 16.67 -19.91
CA LYS A 361 23.46 18.07 -19.99
C LYS A 361 24.57 18.30 -18.94
N LYS A 362 25.79 18.55 -19.43
CA LYS A 362 26.95 19.01 -18.63
C LYS A 362 26.54 20.25 -17.81
N LYS A 363 26.53 20.12 -16.49
CA LYS A 363 26.61 21.29 -15.59
C LYS A 363 27.99 21.91 -15.77
N LYS A 364 28.04 23.19 -16.20
CA LYS A 364 29.27 23.99 -16.14
C LYS A 364 29.71 24.10 -14.67
N SER A 365 30.88 23.57 -14.37
CA SER A 365 31.58 23.74 -13.10
C SER A 365 32.02 25.19 -12.97
N GLY A 366 31.57 25.88 -11.93
CA GLY A 366 32.23 27.11 -11.46
C GLY A 366 33.60 26.79 -10.87
N PRO A 367 34.56 27.73 -10.87
CA PRO A 367 35.93 27.45 -10.46
C PRO A 367 36.02 27.24 -8.94
N SER A 368 36.84 26.27 -8.54
CA SER A 368 37.20 25.98 -7.16
C SER A 368 38.37 26.89 -6.72
N PRO A 369 38.38 27.44 -5.49
CA PRO A 369 39.43 28.37 -5.07
C PRO A 369 40.55 27.66 -4.31
N ALA A 370 41.81 27.88 -4.73
CA ALA A 370 42.96 27.91 -3.83
C ALA A 370 44.15 28.62 -4.47
N MET A 371 44.86 29.40 -3.64
CA MET A 371 46.19 30.01 -3.80
C MET A 371 46.26 31.34 -4.56
N LEU A 372 46.34 32.46 -3.80
CA LEU A 372 47.52 33.34 -3.80
C LEU A 372 47.41 34.44 -2.73
N ALA A 373 48.58 34.80 -2.20
CA ALA A 373 48.80 35.48 -0.95
C ALA A 373 48.71 37.01 -1.00
N GLY A 374 48.34 37.60 0.16
CA GLY A 374 48.98 38.77 0.76
C GLY A 374 48.70 40.16 0.16
N LYS A 375 47.95 41.00 0.90
CA LYS A 375 48.48 42.11 1.74
C LYS A 375 47.40 43.14 2.12
N LYS A 376 47.42 43.48 3.41
CA LYS A 376 47.06 44.77 4.06
C LYS A 376 45.58 45.19 4.14
N GLY A 377 45.09 45.41 5.37
CA GLY A 377 43.94 46.28 5.67
C GLY A 377 43.35 46.06 7.06
N ARG A 378 43.18 47.14 7.84
CA ARG A 378 42.84 47.22 9.29
C ARG A 378 41.41 46.75 9.68
N PRO A 379 41.14 46.49 10.98
CA PRO A 379 39.83 46.04 11.45
C PRO A 379 38.94 47.23 11.84
N VAL A 380 37.62 47.11 11.62
CA VAL A 380 36.61 48.00 12.23
C VAL A 380 35.40 47.19 12.68
N ALA A 381 34.92 47.54 13.87
CA ALA A 381 33.98 46.87 14.74
C ALA A 381 32.49 46.91 14.32
N LEU A 382 31.71 46.02 14.94
CA LEU A 382 30.23 46.02 14.99
C LEU A 382 29.70 47.12 15.93
N PRO A 383 28.55 47.73 15.60
CA PRO A 383 27.42 47.84 16.58
C PRO A 383 26.03 47.72 15.89
N THR A 384 25.06 46.93 16.41
CA THR A 384 23.98 47.22 17.38
C THR A 384 22.88 48.26 17.00
N LYS A 385 21.63 47.75 16.97
CA LYS A 385 20.28 48.29 17.30
C LYS A 385 19.89 49.75 16.96
N SER A 386 18.73 49.92 16.28
CA SER A 386 17.55 50.67 16.77
C SER A 386 16.37 50.68 15.76
N SER A 387 15.14 50.63 16.27
CA SER A 387 13.83 50.72 15.58
C SER A 387 13.30 52.18 15.60
N PRO A 388 12.02 52.50 15.25
CA PRO A 388 11.14 52.12 14.14
C PRO A 388 10.51 53.36 13.43
N SER A 389 9.83 53.18 12.27
CA SER A 389 8.84 54.17 11.80
C SER A 389 7.68 53.52 11.03
N LYS A 390 6.46 54.02 11.32
CA LYS A 390 5.15 53.61 10.84
C LYS A 390 4.86 54.23 9.46
N MET A 391 4.31 53.46 8.51
CA MET A 391 3.38 53.98 7.50
C MET A 391 2.31 52.93 7.12
N ARG A 392 1.06 53.41 7.02
CA ARG A 392 -0.19 52.68 6.71
C ARG A 392 -0.23 52.14 5.27
N PRO A 393 -1.00 51.07 4.98
CA PRO A 393 -1.27 50.65 3.61
C PRO A 393 -2.52 51.35 3.03
N LYS A 394 -2.45 51.75 1.75
CA LYS A 394 -3.62 52.14 0.93
C LYS A 394 -4.17 50.90 0.20
N ALA A 395 -5.50 50.79 0.21
CA ALA A 395 -6.26 49.75 -0.47
C ALA A 395 -6.30 49.96 -1.99
N ALA A 396 -6.24 48.86 -2.75
CA ALA A 396 -6.60 48.82 -4.17
C ALA A 396 -7.48 47.58 -4.44
N ARG A 397 -8.58 47.81 -5.15
CA ARG A 397 -9.63 46.85 -5.56
C ARG A 397 -9.17 45.90 -6.69
N PRO A 398 -9.86 44.77 -6.90
CA PRO A 398 -9.35 43.62 -7.66
C PRO A 398 -9.59 43.73 -9.17
N LYS A 399 -8.69 43.15 -9.97
CA LYS A 399 -8.91 42.86 -11.39
C LYS A 399 -9.51 41.46 -11.55
N LYS A 400 -10.53 41.36 -12.40
CA LYS A 400 -11.25 40.14 -12.80
C LYS A 400 -10.28 39.08 -13.33
N GLU A 401 -10.33 37.88 -12.76
CA GLU A 401 -9.77 36.66 -13.36
C GLU A 401 -10.88 35.84 -14.03
N ASP A 402 -10.53 35.37 -15.22
CA ASP A 402 -11.36 34.64 -16.15
C ASP A 402 -11.58 33.19 -15.68
N LYS A 403 -12.82 32.72 -15.81
CA LYS A 403 -13.29 31.44 -15.28
C LYS A 403 -13.17 30.35 -16.34
N THR A 404 -12.18 29.47 -16.22
CA THR A 404 -12.30 28.05 -16.63
C THR A 404 -11.33 27.18 -15.84
N LYS A 405 -11.74 26.73 -14.65
CA LYS A 405 -11.17 25.55 -14.00
C LYS A 405 -12.27 24.50 -13.92
N SER A 406 -12.12 23.43 -14.71
CA SER A 406 -12.90 22.21 -14.60
C SER A 406 -12.60 21.56 -13.24
N VAL A 407 -13.49 21.76 -12.28
CA VAL A 407 -13.46 21.06 -10.99
C VAL A 407 -13.82 19.61 -11.25
N VAL A 408 -12.84 18.71 -11.10
CA VAL A 408 -13.09 17.26 -11.07
C VAL A 408 -13.94 16.97 -9.83
N LYS A 409 -15.24 16.73 -10.04
CA LYS A 409 -16.19 16.40 -8.98
C LYS A 409 -15.79 15.06 -8.37
N ALA A 410 -15.60 15.01 -7.05
CA ALA A 410 -15.38 13.76 -6.33
C ALA A 410 -16.55 12.79 -6.62
N PRO A 411 -16.30 11.51 -6.89
CA PRO A 411 -17.36 10.56 -7.17
C PRO A 411 -18.20 10.39 -5.91
N SER A 412 -19.52 10.56 -6.02
CA SER A 412 -20.44 10.13 -4.98
C SER A 412 -20.38 8.60 -4.92
N LEU A 413 -19.74 8.07 -3.88
CA LEU A 413 -19.93 6.66 -3.50
C LEU A 413 -21.43 6.49 -3.27
N ARG A 414 -22.09 5.59 -4.01
CA ARG A 414 -23.46 5.21 -3.69
C ARG A 414 -23.46 4.63 -2.29
N THR A 415 -24.00 5.37 -1.33
CA THR A 415 -24.54 4.78 -0.10
C THR A 415 -25.74 3.97 -0.55
N VAL A 416 -25.54 2.66 -0.68
CA VAL A 416 -26.63 1.75 -0.93
C VAL A 416 -27.42 1.71 0.36
N GLU A 417 -28.68 2.15 0.29
CA GLU A 417 -29.66 1.98 1.36
C GLU A 417 -29.62 0.51 1.80
N ALA A 418 -29.80 0.28 3.10
CA ALA A 418 -29.72 -1.03 3.72
C ALA A 418 -30.90 -1.92 3.29
N GLU A 419 -30.96 -2.30 2.01
CA GLU A 419 -31.68 -3.49 1.56
C GLU A 419 -31.06 -4.69 2.27
N ALA A 420 -31.92 -5.60 2.75
CA ALA A 420 -31.53 -6.78 3.51
C ALA A 420 -30.33 -7.48 2.85
N SER A 421 -29.16 -7.33 3.48
CA SER A 421 -27.90 -7.91 3.01
C SER A 421 -28.09 -9.41 2.81
N SER A 422 -28.07 -9.86 1.55
CA SER A 422 -27.99 -11.30 1.23
C SER A 422 -26.88 -11.92 2.09
N PRO A 423 -27.13 -13.07 2.74
CA PRO A 423 -26.15 -13.64 3.63
C PRO A 423 -24.90 -14.00 2.81
N CYS A 424 -23.75 -13.50 3.24
CA CYS A 424 -22.48 -13.68 2.57
C CYS A 424 -21.54 -14.49 3.46
N ARG A 425 -20.70 -15.33 2.84
CA ARG A 425 -19.63 -16.04 3.52
C ARG A 425 -18.28 -15.35 3.25
N PRO A 426 -17.43 -15.18 4.27
CA PRO A 426 -16.06 -14.72 4.08
C PRO A 426 -15.21 -15.81 3.43
N VAL A 427 -14.40 -15.43 2.45
CA VAL A 427 -13.40 -16.29 1.81
C VAL A 427 -12.10 -15.52 1.71
N VAL A 428 -10.98 -16.12 2.14
CA VAL A 428 -9.65 -15.55 1.90
C VAL A 428 -9.31 -15.77 0.42
N VAL A 429 -9.10 -14.68 -0.32
CA VAL A 429 -8.87 -14.75 -1.78
C VAL A 429 -7.45 -14.38 -2.19
N ALA A 430 -6.69 -13.77 -1.29
CA ALA A 430 -5.27 -13.49 -1.46
C ALA A 430 -4.57 -13.36 -0.11
N LEU A 431 -3.29 -13.69 -0.08
CA LEU A 431 -2.41 -13.56 1.08
C LEU A 431 -1.16 -12.76 0.71
N GLU A 432 -0.71 -11.88 1.60
CA GLU A 432 0.55 -11.13 1.44
C GLU A 432 1.38 -11.16 2.73
N LEU A 433 2.66 -11.46 2.62
CA LEU A 433 3.61 -11.30 3.73
C LEU A 433 4.31 -9.94 3.62
N VAL A 434 4.00 -9.03 4.54
CA VAL A 434 4.53 -7.66 4.56
C VAL A 434 5.62 -7.52 5.61
N ARG A 435 6.70 -6.80 5.25
CA ARG A 435 7.91 -6.61 6.06
C ARG A 435 8.25 -5.11 6.19
N PRO A 436 7.58 -4.39 7.11
CA PRO A 436 7.73 -2.95 7.36
C PRO A 436 9.10 -2.52 7.89
#